data_AF-A0A1Z8VXI3-F1
#
_entry.id   AF-A0A1Z8VXI3-F1
#
_cell.length_a   1.000
_cell.length_b   1.000
_cell.length_c   1.000
_cell.angle_alpha   90.00
_cell.angle_beta   90.00
_cell.angle_gamma   90.00
#
_symmetry.space_group_name_H-M   'P 1'
#
loop_
_entity.id
_entity.type
_entity.pdbx_description
1 polymer ?
#
loop_
_entity_poly.entity_id
_entity_poly.type
_entity_poly.pdbx_seq_one_letter_code
_entity_poly.pdbx_strand_id
1 'polypeptide(L)'
;MKYFFFIFSLFHLSNCFSEDYIIEFQAKVKNLIEYNFSETKNFKNYDLEGTFTDSYGNIGIFGAVIIADIENGKLVRLDSTAENIYSNNERFYFRGIREKSDVDAGIAYNTIIGTTKKLRPLMGTKCTTSVRYLKDAIFGINKCKLNDKSKKILNNIN
;
A
#
# COMPACT_ATOMS: atom_id res chain seq x y z
N MET A 1 37.53 39.24 5.44
CA MET A 1 36.13 38.94 5.03
C MET A 1 36.09 37.88 3.92
N LYS A 2 36.61 36.66 4.16
CA LYS A 2 36.51 35.54 3.20
C LYS A 2 35.96 34.27 3.84
N TYR A 3 36.26 34.05 5.12
CA TYR A 3 35.80 32.86 5.87
C TYR A 3 34.36 32.97 6.40
N PHE A 4 33.78 34.17 6.47
CA PHE A 4 32.41 34.35 6.98
C PHE A 4 31.33 33.92 5.98
N PHE A 5 31.62 33.97 4.68
CA PHE A 5 30.70 33.51 3.63
C PHE A 5 30.62 31.97 3.56
N PHE A 6 31.63 31.25 4.04
CA PHE A 6 31.65 29.79 4.00
C PHE A 6 30.77 29.16 5.09
N ILE A 7 30.60 29.84 6.24
CA ILE A 7 29.77 29.37 7.36
C ILE A 7 28.27 29.48 7.02
N PHE A 8 27.87 30.48 6.22
CA PHE A 8 26.47 30.63 5.78
C PHE A 8 26.04 29.57 4.75
N SER A 9 26.99 28.95 4.05
CA SER A 9 26.72 27.88 3.07
C SER A 9 26.41 26.52 3.71
N LEU A 10 26.77 26.29 4.97
CA LEU A 10 26.59 25.01 5.66
C LEU A 10 25.20 24.81 6.29
N PHE A 11 24.40 25.88 6.41
CA PHE A 11 23.06 25.82 7.04
C PHE A 11 21.90 25.58 6.07
N HIS A 12 22.15 25.47 4.76
CA HIS A 12 21.08 25.27 3.76
C HIS A 12 20.85 23.81 3.33
N LEU A 13 21.54 22.84 3.93
CA LEU A 13 21.24 21.41 3.73
C LEU A 13 20.20 20.94 4.78
N SER A 14 19.04 21.59 4.82
CA SER A 14 17.86 20.97 5.42
C SER A 14 17.43 19.84 4.47
N ASN A 15 18.02 18.66 4.65
CA ASN A 15 17.48 17.44 4.07
C ASN A 15 16.07 17.26 4.64
N CYS A 16 15.07 17.73 3.91
CA CYS A 16 13.68 17.43 4.19
C CYS A 16 13.49 15.95 3.89
N PHE A 17 13.81 15.11 4.88
CA PHE A 17 13.42 13.71 4.84
C PHE A 17 11.90 13.69 4.86
N SER A 18 11.29 13.53 3.67
CA SER A 18 9.88 13.22 3.61
C SER A 18 9.73 11.82 4.17
N GLU A 19 9.26 11.74 5.41
CA GLU A 19 8.85 10.48 6.03
C GLU A 19 7.78 9.81 5.14
N ASP A 20 8.01 8.53 4.83
CA ASP A 20 7.06 7.70 4.11
C ASP A 20 5.87 7.40 5.02
N TYR A 21 4.66 7.47 4.48
CA TYR A 21 3.48 7.02 5.19
C TYR A 21 3.36 5.51 5.09
N ILE A 22 3.29 4.84 6.25
CA ILE A 22 3.28 3.39 6.33
C ILE A 22 1.90 2.92 6.79
N ILE A 23 1.32 1.96 6.07
CA ILE A 23 0.14 1.22 6.49
C ILE A 23 0.57 -0.24 6.66
N GLU A 24 0.51 -0.74 7.88
CA GLU A 24 0.71 -2.15 8.20
C GLU A 24 -0.64 -2.84 8.30
N PHE A 25 -0.79 -4.00 7.68
CA PHE A 25 -2.04 -4.72 7.67
C PHE A 25 -1.86 -6.20 7.94
N GLN A 26 -2.89 -6.81 8.53
CA GLN A 26 -3.03 -8.24 8.70
C GLN A 26 -4.36 -8.70 8.14
N ALA A 27 -4.38 -9.84 7.45
CA ALA A 27 -5.57 -10.36 6.83
C ALA A 27 -5.63 -11.87 6.81
N LYS A 28 -6.85 -12.37 6.57
CA LYS A 28 -7.13 -13.78 6.25
C LYS A 28 -7.75 -13.88 4.86
N VAL A 29 -7.47 -15.00 4.20
CA VAL A 29 -8.07 -15.33 2.91
C VAL A 29 -9.50 -15.81 3.11
N LYS A 30 -10.43 -15.33 2.27
CA LYS A 30 -11.81 -15.82 2.15
C LYS A 30 -12.12 -16.13 0.68
N ASN A 31 -13.12 -16.98 0.46
CA ASN A 31 -13.69 -17.27 -0.87
C ASN A 31 -12.64 -17.63 -1.95
N LEU A 32 -11.68 -18.49 -1.61
CA LEU A 32 -10.65 -18.92 -2.55
C LEU A 32 -11.25 -19.76 -3.68
N ILE A 33 -11.07 -19.29 -4.90
CA ILE A 33 -11.31 -20.00 -6.16
C ILE A 33 -9.95 -20.24 -6.81
N GLU A 34 -9.64 -21.50 -7.12
CA GLU A 34 -8.38 -21.89 -7.74
C GLU A 34 -8.62 -22.84 -8.91
N TYR A 35 -7.97 -22.53 -10.04
CA TYR A 35 -7.96 -23.39 -11.23
C TYR A 35 -6.51 -23.69 -11.62
N ASN A 36 -6.16 -24.98 -11.61
CA ASN A 36 -4.85 -25.44 -12.08
C ASN A 36 -4.94 -25.73 -13.58
N PHE A 37 -4.26 -24.92 -14.40
CA PHE A 37 -4.15 -25.16 -15.83
C PHE A 37 -3.10 -26.23 -16.16
N SER A 38 -2.08 -26.35 -15.30
CA SER A 38 -1.03 -27.37 -15.35
C SER A 38 -0.32 -27.46 -13.99
N GLU A 39 0.67 -28.35 -13.84
CA GLU A 39 1.49 -28.44 -12.61
C GLU A 39 2.21 -27.12 -12.26
N THR A 40 2.53 -26.29 -13.26
CA THR A 40 3.29 -25.06 -13.06
C THR A 40 2.46 -23.79 -13.24
N LYS A 41 1.21 -23.90 -13.68
CA LYS A 41 0.35 -22.74 -13.97
C LYS A 41 -1.00 -22.86 -13.27
N ASN A 42 -1.32 -21.86 -12.47
CA ASN A 42 -2.62 -21.76 -11.83
C ASN A 42 -3.14 -20.32 -11.77
N PHE A 43 -4.46 -20.25 -11.70
CA PHE A 43 -5.22 -19.04 -11.48
C PHE A 43 -5.77 -19.06 -10.06
N LYS A 44 -5.76 -17.91 -9.39
CA LYS A 44 -6.40 -17.71 -8.08
C LYS A 44 -7.26 -16.45 -8.09
N ASN A 45 -8.45 -16.58 -7.53
CA ASN A 45 -9.28 -15.45 -7.13
C ASN A 45 -9.68 -15.62 -5.68
N TYR A 46 -9.49 -14.60 -4.87
CA TYR A 46 -9.79 -14.69 -3.45
C TYR A 46 -10.01 -13.32 -2.83
N ASP A 47 -10.70 -13.33 -1.71
CA ASP A 47 -10.94 -12.16 -0.89
C ASP A 47 -9.95 -12.10 0.26
N LEU A 48 -9.62 -10.90 0.70
CA LEU A 48 -8.94 -10.62 1.95
C LEU A 48 -9.88 -9.85 2.87
N GLU A 49 -9.89 -10.24 4.13
CA GLU A 49 -10.52 -9.47 5.20
C GLU A 49 -9.51 -9.29 6.33
N GLY A 50 -9.37 -8.05 6.80
CA GLY A 50 -8.30 -7.73 7.71
C GLY A 50 -8.44 -6.40 8.44
N THR A 51 -7.41 -6.12 9.22
CA THR A 51 -7.25 -4.85 9.95
C THR A 51 -5.94 -4.19 9.54
N PHE A 52 -5.86 -2.89 9.72
CA PHE A 52 -4.64 -2.13 9.49
C PHE A 52 -4.39 -1.10 10.58
N THR A 53 -3.12 -0.73 10.71
CA THR A 53 -2.63 0.41 11.49
C THR A 53 -1.74 1.26 10.60
N ASP A 54 -1.75 2.57 10.80
CA ASP A 54 -0.88 3.47 10.05
C ASP A 54 0.20 4.13 10.92
N SER A 55 1.18 4.79 10.28
CA SER A 55 2.28 5.46 10.97
C SER A 55 1.87 6.67 11.81
N TYR A 56 0.63 7.15 11.70
CA TYR A 56 0.05 8.19 12.56
C TYR A 56 -0.77 7.61 13.71
N GLY A 57 -0.79 6.28 13.87
CA GLY A 57 -1.52 5.59 14.92
C GLY A 57 -3.01 5.40 14.63
N ASN A 58 -3.48 5.69 13.41
CA ASN A 58 -4.85 5.41 13.04
C ASN A 58 -5.04 3.93 12.79
N ILE A 59 -6.26 3.45 13.04
CA ILE A 59 -6.63 2.05 12.87
C ILE A 59 -7.85 1.92 11.98
N GLY A 60 -8.00 0.75 11.37
CA GLY A 60 -9.16 0.47 10.55
C GLY A 60 -9.29 -0.98 10.15
N ILE A 61 -10.33 -1.24 9.36
CA ILE A 61 -10.57 -2.51 8.71
C ILE A 61 -10.39 -2.34 7.21
N PHE A 62 -10.02 -3.42 6.52
CA PHE A 62 -10.00 -3.42 5.08
C PHE A 62 -10.52 -4.75 4.50
N GLY A 63 -11.07 -4.64 3.30
CA GLY A 63 -11.44 -5.78 2.47
C GLY A 63 -10.78 -5.62 1.11
N ALA A 64 -10.33 -6.73 0.50
CA ALA A 64 -9.78 -6.70 -0.86
C ALA A 64 -10.25 -7.91 -1.67
N VAL A 65 -10.42 -7.71 -2.98
CA VAL A 65 -10.60 -8.79 -3.96
C VAL A 65 -9.33 -8.87 -4.79
N ILE A 66 -8.79 -10.07 -4.94
CA ILE A 66 -7.54 -10.31 -5.66
C ILE A 66 -7.77 -11.31 -6.79
N ILE A 67 -7.21 -10.99 -7.96
CA ILE A 67 -7.07 -11.88 -9.10
C ILE A 67 -5.58 -12.05 -9.35
N ALA A 68 -5.11 -13.31 -9.38
CA ALA A 68 -3.71 -13.64 -9.54
C ALA A 68 -3.52 -14.78 -10.54
N ASP A 69 -2.55 -14.62 -11.44
CA ASP A 69 -2.01 -15.73 -12.23
C ASP A 69 -0.61 -16.05 -11.72
N ILE A 70 -0.34 -17.34 -11.54
CA ILE A 70 0.93 -17.86 -11.05
C ILE A 70 1.50 -18.81 -12.10
N GLU A 71 2.75 -18.58 -12.48
CA GLU A 71 3.52 -19.47 -13.35
C GLU A 71 4.87 -19.82 -12.71
N ASN A 72 5.21 -21.10 -12.65
CA ASN A 72 6.41 -21.63 -12.01
C ASN A 72 6.61 -21.11 -10.57
N GLY A 73 5.51 -21.05 -9.81
CA GLY A 73 5.50 -20.52 -8.43
C GLY A 73 5.69 -19.01 -8.32
N LYS A 74 5.74 -18.28 -9.44
CA LYS A 74 5.90 -16.82 -9.48
C LYS A 74 4.59 -16.13 -9.86
N LEU A 75 4.27 -15.05 -9.18
CA LEU A 75 3.13 -14.19 -9.50
C LEU A 75 3.40 -13.40 -10.79
N VAL A 76 2.71 -13.74 -11.88
CA VAL A 76 2.89 -13.11 -13.20
C VAL A 76 1.86 -12.03 -13.51
N ARG A 77 0.68 -12.12 -12.89
CA ARG A 77 -0.36 -11.08 -12.93
C ARG A 77 -0.94 -10.93 -11.54
N LEU A 78 -1.13 -9.69 -11.13
CA LEU A 78 -1.94 -9.34 -9.98
C LEU A 78 -2.84 -8.17 -10.36
N ASP A 79 -4.11 -8.33 -10.08
CA ASP A 79 -5.10 -7.26 -10.12
C ASP A 79 -5.90 -7.32 -8.82
N SER A 80 -5.89 -6.23 -8.05
CA SER A 80 -6.59 -6.17 -6.79
C SER A 80 -7.33 -4.85 -6.61
N THR A 81 -8.50 -4.91 -6.00
CA THR A 81 -9.21 -3.72 -5.51
C THR A 81 -9.46 -3.89 -4.02
N ALA A 82 -9.14 -2.88 -3.23
CA ALA A 82 -9.34 -2.90 -1.78
C ALA A 82 -10.10 -1.67 -1.29
N GLU A 83 -11.00 -1.86 -0.33
CA GLU A 83 -11.61 -0.81 0.47
C GLU A 83 -10.95 -0.78 1.85
N ASN A 84 -10.52 0.42 2.27
CA ASN A 84 -9.98 0.67 3.59
C ASN A 84 -10.91 1.63 4.31
N ILE A 85 -11.29 1.30 5.54
CA ILE A 85 -12.23 2.05 6.36
C ILE A 85 -11.54 2.37 7.69
N TYR A 86 -11.30 3.66 7.95
CA TYR A 86 -10.80 4.12 9.24
C TYR A 86 -11.88 4.02 10.33
N SER A 87 -11.47 4.05 11.60
CA SER A 87 -12.36 4.03 12.77
C SER A 87 -13.48 5.09 12.75
N ASN A 88 -13.27 6.22 12.08
CA ASN A 88 -14.24 7.30 11.94
C ASN A 88 -15.14 7.17 10.69
N ASN A 89 -15.14 6.00 10.01
CA ASN A 89 -15.85 5.70 8.77
C ASN A 89 -15.38 6.45 7.51
N GLU A 90 -14.29 7.21 7.55
CA GLU A 90 -13.65 7.74 6.34
C GLU A 90 -13.06 6.58 5.54
N ARG A 91 -13.17 6.65 4.21
CA ARG A 91 -12.83 5.52 3.32
C ARG A 91 -11.90 5.94 2.21
N PHE A 92 -11.05 5.01 1.80
CA PHE A 92 -10.32 5.11 0.55
C PHE A 92 -10.19 3.74 -0.10
N TYR A 93 -9.98 3.77 -1.41
CA TYR A 93 -9.96 2.58 -2.26
C TYR A 93 -8.62 2.45 -2.97
N PHE A 94 -7.96 1.31 -2.83
CA PHE A 94 -6.75 0.98 -3.57
C PHE A 94 -7.07 0.17 -4.82
N ARG A 95 -6.32 0.43 -5.89
CA ARG A 95 -6.15 -0.46 -7.04
C ARG A 95 -4.71 -0.92 -7.09
N GLY A 96 -4.50 -2.23 -6.98
CA GLY A 96 -3.21 -2.87 -7.09
C GLY A 96 -3.07 -3.54 -8.44
N ILE A 97 -2.01 -3.22 -9.18
CA ILE A 97 -1.74 -3.85 -10.48
C ILE A 97 -0.26 -4.24 -10.51
N ARG A 98 0.00 -5.45 -10.99
CA ARG A 98 1.34 -5.92 -11.37
C ARG A 98 1.32 -6.35 -12.83
N GLU A 99 2.03 -5.59 -13.67
CA GLU A 99 2.31 -5.97 -15.06
C GLU A 99 3.70 -6.63 -15.18
N LYS A 100 3.86 -7.46 -16.22
CA LYS A 100 4.89 -8.50 -16.36
C LYS A 100 6.36 -8.06 -16.31
N SER A 101 6.72 -6.76 -16.33
CA SER A 101 8.08 -6.34 -16.71
C SER A 101 9.07 -5.98 -15.60
N ASP A 102 8.70 -5.34 -14.47
CA ASP A 102 9.72 -4.51 -13.77
C ASP A 102 9.81 -4.64 -12.25
N VAL A 103 9.40 -5.76 -11.65
CA VAL A 103 9.41 -5.83 -10.18
C VAL A 103 9.99 -7.14 -9.67
N ASP A 104 11.07 -7.02 -8.89
CA ASP A 104 11.60 -8.08 -8.05
C ASP A 104 10.47 -8.83 -7.34
N ALA A 105 10.66 -10.14 -7.18
CA ALA A 105 9.67 -11.03 -6.60
C ALA A 105 9.18 -10.48 -5.24
N GLY A 106 7.93 -10.01 -5.17
CA GLY A 106 7.28 -9.63 -3.91
C GLY A 106 6.75 -8.19 -3.77
N ILE A 107 6.98 -7.27 -4.72
CA ILE A 107 6.42 -5.91 -4.66
C ILE A 107 5.25 -5.73 -5.65
N ALA A 108 4.14 -5.16 -5.18
CA ALA A 108 3.02 -4.69 -6.00
C ALA A 108 2.88 -3.17 -5.87
N TYR A 109 2.36 -2.50 -6.89
CA TYR A 109 2.05 -1.08 -6.82
C TYR A 109 0.55 -0.89 -6.60
N ASN A 110 0.20 -0.12 -5.56
CA ASN A 110 -1.16 0.27 -5.25
C ASN A 110 -1.34 1.77 -5.50
N THR A 111 -2.45 2.15 -6.11
CA THR A 111 -2.84 3.56 -6.30
C THR A 111 -4.18 3.83 -5.63
N ILE A 112 -4.30 4.94 -4.91
CA ILE A 112 -5.60 5.37 -4.36
C ILE A 112 -6.48 5.89 -5.50
N ILE A 113 -7.55 5.17 -5.80
CA ILE A 113 -8.45 5.43 -6.93
C ILE A 113 -9.81 6.01 -6.51
N GLY A 114 -10.10 6.05 -5.21
CA GLY A 114 -11.34 6.60 -4.68
C GLY A 114 -11.18 6.97 -3.22
N THR A 115 -11.92 7.99 -2.77
CA THR A 115 -11.93 8.43 -1.38
C THR A 115 -13.27 9.05 -1.00
N THR A 116 -13.58 9.09 0.28
CA THR A 116 -14.54 10.03 0.86
C THR A 116 -14.06 11.49 0.71
N LYS A 117 -14.94 12.46 0.97
CA LYS A 117 -14.69 13.89 0.70
C LYS A 117 -13.50 14.45 1.50
N LYS A 118 -13.36 14.09 2.79
CA LYS A 118 -12.26 14.55 3.66
C LYS A 118 -10.91 14.06 3.13
N LEU A 119 -10.88 12.84 2.60
CA LEU A 119 -9.68 12.15 2.13
C LEU A 119 -9.31 12.43 0.66
N ARG A 120 -10.06 13.26 -0.05
CA ARG A 120 -9.80 13.60 -1.47
C ARG A 120 -8.35 13.94 -1.83
N PRO A 121 -7.56 14.61 -0.97
CA PRO A 121 -6.13 14.87 -1.26
C PRO A 121 -5.25 13.63 -1.38
N LEU A 122 -5.71 12.45 -0.93
CA LEU A 122 -5.03 11.17 -1.08
C LEU A 122 -5.20 10.56 -2.48
N MET A 123 -6.17 11.01 -3.27
CA MET A 123 -6.41 10.52 -4.63
C MET A 123 -5.14 10.55 -5.49
N GLY A 124 -4.86 9.44 -6.18
CA GLY A 124 -3.69 9.28 -7.04
C GLY A 124 -2.38 8.98 -6.31
N THR A 125 -2.39 8.92 -4.97
CA THR A 125 -1.22 8.49 -4.19
C THR A 125 -0.83 7.08 -4.59
N LYS A 126 0.45 6.90 -4.94
CA LYS A 126 1.04 5.59 -5.22
C LYS A 126 1.75 5.06 -3.98
N CYS A 127 1.59 3.76 -3.76
CA CYS A 127 2.19 3.03 -2.68
C CYS A 127 2.84 1.75 -3.22
N THR A 128 3.96 1.36 -2.62
CA THR A 128 4.55 0.03 -2.83
C THR A 128 4.06 -0.90 -1.74
N THR A 129 3.76 -2.13 -2.11
CA THR A 129 3.19 -3.13 -1.20
C THR A 129 4.04 -4.37 -1.17
N SER A 130 4.34 -4.85 0.03
CA SER A 130 5.00 -6.13 0.27
C SER A 130 4.16 -6.99 1.19
N VAL A 131 4.11 -8.29 0.94
CA VAL A 131 3.34 -9.26 1.74
C VAL A 131 4.20 -10.43 2.21
N ARG A 132 3.86 -10.97 3.38
CA ARG A 132 4.44 -12.18 3.97
C ARG A 132 3.31 -13.08 4.46
N TYR A 133 3.54 -14.39 4.38
CA TYR A 133 2.58 -15.41 4.77
C TYR A 133 3.08 -16.13 6.02
N LEU A 134 2.21 -16.30 7.01
CA LEU A 134 2.45 -17.13 8.19
C LEU A 134 1.22 -18.04 8.37
N LYS A 135 1.32 -19.29 7.92
CA LYS A 135 0.17 -20.21 7.81
C LYS A 135 -0.95 -19.58 6.97
N ASP A 136 -2.14 -19.42 7.56
CA ASP A 136 -3.32 -18.81 6.98
C ASP A 136 -3.38 -17.27 7.17
N ALA A 137 -2.45 -16.70 7.92
CA ALA A 137 -2.35 -15.25 8.13
C ALA A 137 -1.45 -14.58 7.09
N ILE A 138 -1.91 -13.43 6.61
CA ILE A 138 -1.17 -12.55 5.70
C ILE A 138 -0.80 -11.29 6.46
N PHE A 139 0.46 -10.91 6.40
CA PHE A 139 0.96 -9.65 6.91
C PHE A 139 1.49 -8.83 5.74
N GLY A 140 1.15 -7.55 5.68
CA GLY A 140 1.63 -6.70 4.62
C GLY A 140 1.89 -5.27 5.06
N ILE A 141 2.66 -4.58 4.22
CA ILE A 141 3.05 -3.19 4.42
C ILE A 141 2.81 -2.46 3.12
N ASN A 142 2.07 -1.36 3.17
CA ASN A 142 2.01 -0.35 2.11
C ASN A 142 2.88 0.84 2.51
N LYS A 143 3.81 1.24 1.65
CA LYS A 143 4.60 2.46 1.81
C LYS A 143 4.17 3.47 0.76
N CYS A 144 3.68 4.62 1.20
CA CYS A 144 3.08 5.64 0.35
C CYS A 144 3.85 6.96 0.46
N LYS A 145 4.05 7.63 -0.68
CA LYS A 145 4.62 8.98 -0.69
C LYS A 145 3.51 10.01 -0.66
N LEU A 146 3.37 10.71 0.47
CA LEU A 146 2.32 11.72 0.68
C LEU A 146 2.81 13.14 0.46
N ASN A 147 1.92 14.00 -0.03
CA ASN A 147 2.09 15.45 0.04
C ASN A 147 1.70 15.98 1.43
N ASP A 148 2.11 17.22 1.76
CA ASP A 148 1.89 17.81 3.08
C ASP A 148 0.41 17.95 3.47
N LYS A 149 -0.46 18.17 2.48
CA LYS A 149 -1.91 18.27 2.73
C LYS A 149 -2.47 16.92 3.19
N SER A 150 -2.06 15.84 2.54
CA SER A 150 -2.44 14.47 2.90
C SER A 150 -1.91 14.08 4.29
N LYS A 151 -0.66 14.43 4.60
CA LYS A 151 -0.06 14.20 5.93
C LYS A 151 -0.89 14.87 7.04
N LYS A 152 -1.22 16.15 6.88
CA LYS A 152 -2.03 16.91 7.86
C LYS A 152 -3.42 16.31 8.07
N ILE A 153 -4.05 15.78 7.02
CA ILE A 153 -5.38 15.18 7.10
C ILE A 153 -5.34 13.87 7.86
N LEU A 154 -4.36 13.00 7.55
CA LEU A 154 -4.22 11.69 8.20
C LEU A 154 -3.85 11.82 9.67
N ASN A 155 -2.98 12.78 10.02
CA ASN A 155 -2.61 13.04 11.42
C ASN A 155 -3.78 13.55 12.28
N ASN A 156 -4.87 14.03 11.68
CA ASN A 156 -6.06 14.55 12.37
C ASN A 156 -7.35 13.90 11.83
N ILE A 157 -7.25 12.64 11.39
CA ILE A 157 -8.40 11.96 10.80
C ILE A 157 -9.45 11.67 11.87
N ASN A 158 -9.01 11.26 13.06
CA ASN A 158 -9.84 11.00 14.24
C ASN A 158 -10.08 12.26 15.07
#